data_AF-A0A261G574-F1
#
_entry.id   AF-A0A261G574-F1
#
_cell.length_a   1.000
_cell.length_b   1.000
_cell.length_c   1.000
_cell.angle_alpha   90.00
_cell.angle_beta   90.00
_cell.angle_gamma   90.00
#
_symmetry.space_group_name_H-M   'P 1'
#
loop_
_entity.id
_entity.type
_entity.pdbx_description
1 polymer ?
#
loop_
_entity_poly.entity_id
_entity_poly.type
_entity_poly.pdbx_seq_one_letter_code
_entity_poly.pdbx_strand_id
1 'polypeptide(L)'
;HSVHVDAKIQRLVKRAGLRYPQADLRSIDLVEKRGLDRSVLAGLDTGNHLEQRLNTVFQGATGSGKSHLLCALAKSACRARYRAIYIRLPDLAEQVTVAAGKPGGVPKLVRKYATYNLLAIDE
;
A
#
# COMPACT_ATOMS: atom_id res chain seq x y z
N HIS A 1 18.93 -7.34 19.70
CA HIS A 1 17.90 -6.33 19.37
C HIS A 1 17.45 -6.32 17.90
N SER A 2 18.30 -6.68 16.92
CA SER A 2 17.99 -6.69 15.48
C SER A 2 16.97 -7.75 15.03
N VAL A 3 17.09 -9.00 15.53
CA VAL A 3 16.24 -10.15 15.09
C VAL A 3 14.74 -9.91 15.32
N HIS A 4 14.35 -9.26 16.42
CA HIS A 4 12.94 -8.97 16.72
C HIS A 4 12.35 -7.86 15.84
N VAL A 5 13.18 -6.89 15.41
CA VAL A 5 12.76 -5.79 14.52
C VAL A 5 12.38 -6.36 13.16
N ASP A 6 13.20 -7.28 12.64
CA ASP A 6 12.95 -7.93 11.37
C ASP A 6 11.68 -8.80 11.42
N ALA A 7 11.49 -9.58 12.48
CA ALA A 7 10.28 -10.39 12.65
C ALA A 7 8.98 -9.56 12.65
N LYS A 8 8.99 -8.37 13.28
CA LYS A 8 7.84 -7.45 13.26
C LYS A 8 7.55 -6.95 11.85
N ILE A 9 8.58 -6.52 11.11
CA ILE A 9 8.46 -6.05 9.72
C ILE A 9 7.91 -7.17 8.83
N GLN A 10 8.46 -8.38 8.93
CA GLN A 10 7.97 -9.54 8.16
C GLN A 10 6.48 -9.81 8.42
N ARG A 11 6.05 -9.70 9.68
CA ARG A 11 4.63 -9.84 10.02
C ARG A 11 3.76 -8.74 9.42
N LEU A 12 4.23 -7.49 9.39
CA LEU A 12 3.52 -6.38 8.76
C LEU A 12 3.39 -6.60 7.25
N VAL A 13 4.49 -6.94 6.57
CA VAL A 13 4.50 -7.24 5.13
C VAL A 13 3.57 -8.41 4.81
N LYS A 14 3.61 -9.50 5.59
CA LYS A 14 2.71 -10.64 5.40
C LYS A 14 1.24 -10.25 5.56
N ARG A 15 0.92 -9.40 6.54
CA ARG A 15 -0.46 -8.92 6.79
C ARG A 15 -0.94 -7.88 5.78
N ALA A 16 -0.03 -7.22 5.08
CA ALA A 16 -0.39 -6.24 4.06
C ALA A 16 -1.08 -6.89 2.83
N GLY A 17 -0.96 -8.21 2.65
CA GLY A 17 -1.68 -8.93 1.59
C GLY A 17 -1.27 -8.49 0.17
N LEU A 18 -0.01 -8.15 -0.03
CA LEU A 18 0.50 -7.60 -1.29
C LEU A 18 0.33 -8.61 -2.44
N ARG A 19 -0.21 -8.15 -3.57
CA ARG A 19 -0.29 -8.94 -4.81
C ARG A 19 1.09 -9.33 -5.35
N TYR A 20 2.08 -8.46 -5.19
CA TYR A 20 3.48 -8.69 -5.54
C TYR A 20 4.37 -8.54 -4.29
N PRO A 21 4.51 -9.56 -3.42
CA PRO A 21 5.30 -9.47 -2.19
C PRO A 21 6.78 -9.17 -2.41
N GLN A 22 7.30 -9.52 -3.59
CA GLN A 22 8.66 -9.25 -4.02
C GLN A 22 8.90 -7.80 -4.44
N ALA A 23 7.83 -7.02 -4.72
CA ALA A 23 7.97 -5.63 -5.15
C ALA A 23 8.77 -4.82 -4.13
N ASP A 24 9.75 -4.06 -4.60
CA ASP A 24 10.58 -3.18 -3.78
C ASP A 24 10.79 -1.87 -4.54
N LEU A 25 10.67 -0.72 -3.85
CA LEU A 25 10.91 0.59 -4.47
C LEU A 25 12.37 0.71 -4.92
N ARG A 26 13.28 0.02 -4.23
CA ARG A 26 14.73 0.04 -4.51
C ARG A 26 15.11 -0.73 -5.77
N SER A 27 14.28 -1.67 -6.22
CA SER A 27 14.53 -2.48 -7.42
C SER A 27 13.78 -1.95 -8.65
N ILE A 28 13.20 -0.75 -8.56
CA ILE A 28 12.52 -0.11 -9.70
C ILE A 28 13.59 0.54 -10.58
N ASP A 29 14.21 -0.27 -11.43
CA ASP A 29 15.28 0.14 -12.35
C ASP A 29 14.81 1.04 -13.51
N LEU A 30 13.55 1.48 -13.52
CA LEU A 30 12.92 2.06 -14.70
C LEU A 30 12.34 3.46 -14.48
N VAL A 31 13.06 4.28 -13.74
CA VAL A 31 12.78 5.72 -13.58
C VAL A 31 12.64 6.37 -14.96
N GLU A 32 13.57 6.09 -15.89
CA GLU A 32 13.60 6.75 -17.20
C GLU A 32 12.59 6.15 -18.19
N LYS A 33 12.42 4.82 -18.25
CA LYS A 33 11.46 4.18 -19.18
C LYS A 33 9.99 4.40 -18.81
N ARG A 34 9.70 4.79 -17.56
CA ARG A 34 8.31 5.00 -17.08
C ARG A 34 7.95 6.48 -16.89
N GLY A 35 8.87 7.41 -17.18
CA GLY A 35 8.66 8.84 -16.97
C GLY A 35 8.42 9.21 -15.50
N LEU A 36 8.96 8.42 -14.56
CA LEU A 36 8.79 8.65 -13.13
C LEU A 36 9.97 9.45 -12.60
N ASP A 37 9.70 10.51 -11.85
CA ASP A 37 10.77 11.31 -11.24
C ASP A 37 11.43 10.55 -10.07
N ARG A 38 12.76 10.40 -10.13
CA ARG A 38 13.59 9.78 -9.08
C ARG A 38 13.41 10.45 -7.72
N SER A 39 13.27 11.77 -7.69
CA SER A 39 13.09 12.55 -6.47
C SER A 39 11.73 12.24 -5.82
N VAL A 40 10.68 12.07 -6.62
CA VAL A 40 9.35 11.68 -6.15
C VAL A 40 9.40 10.27 -5.57
N LEU A 41 10.04 9.31 -6.25
CA LEU A 41 10.19 7.94 -5.74
C LEU A 41 10.99 7.90 -4.43
N ALA A 42 12.05 8.71 -4.31
CA ALA A 42 12.80 8.85 -3.07
C ALA A 42 11.97 9.47 -1.93
N GLY A 43 11.16 10.50 -2.23
CA GLY A 43 10.21 11.09 -1.29
C GLY A 43 9.11 10.11 -0.85
N LEU A 44 8.71 9.19 -1.73
CA LEU A 44 7.78 8.12 -1.40
C LEU A 44 8.44 7.04 -0.52
N ASP A 45 9.68 6.63 -0.80
CA ASP A 45 10.40 5.62 -0.01
C ASP A 45 10.78 6.10 1.40
N THR A 46 11.05 7.40 1.56
CA THR A 46 11.28 8.01 2.88
C THR A 46 10.02 8.05 3.75
N GLY A 47 8.84 7.87 3.17
CA GLY A 47 7.57 7.85 3.90
C GLY A 47 7.01 9.23 4.23
N ASN A 48 7.58 10.32 3.68
CA ASN A 48 7.12 11.70 3.94
C ASN A 48 5.62 11.88 3.67
N HIS A 49 5.10 11.22 2.64
CA HIS A 49 3.67 11.23 2.30
C HIS A 49 2.78 10.65 3.42
N LEU A 50 3.27 9.69 4.22
CA LEU A 50 2.54 9.11 5.34
C LEU A 50 2.48 10.09 6.52
N GLU A 51 3.59 10.77 6.82
CA GLU A 51 3.65 11.78 7.88
C GLU A 51 2.77 12.99 7.55
N GLN A 52 2.82 13.44 6.29
CA GLN A 52 2.03 14.56 5.78
C GLN A 52 0.59 14.18 5.44
N ARG A 53 0.22 12.89 5.55
CA ARG A 53 -1.11 12.35 5.20
C ARG A 53 -1.55 12.70 3.77
N LEU A 54 -0.61 12.66 2.84
CA LEU A 54 -0.86 12.91 1.42
C LEU A 54 -1.27 11.63 0.71
N ASN A 55 -2.26 11.75 -0.17
CA ASN A 55 -2.67 10.66 -1.05
C ASN A 55 -1.74 10.59 -2.26
N THR A 56 -1.28 9.38 -2.58
CA THR A 56 -0.45 9.12 -3.77
C THR A 56 -1.29 8.42 -4.83
N VAL A 57 -1.33 8.98 -6.03
CA VAL A 57 -2.06 8.41 -7.17
C VAL A 57 -1.07 8.10 -8.29
N PHE A 58 -1.08 6.85 -8.77
CA PHE A 58 -0.29 6.43 -9.93
C PHE A 58 -1.19 6.39 -11.17
N GLN A 59 -0.85 7.17 -12.19
CA GLN A 59 -1.58 7.20 -13.47
C GLN A 59 -0.67 6.73 -14.60
N GLY A 60 -1.25 6.03 -15.59
CA GLY A 60 -0.52 5.53 -16.75
C GLY A 60 -1.26 4.38 -17.45
N ALA A 61 -0.75 3.93 -18.59
CA ALA A 61 -1.36 2.86 -19.38
C ALA A 61 -1.47 1.52 -18.61
N THR A 62 -2.34 0.63 -19.07
CA THR A 62 -2.39 -0.75 -18.56
C THR A 62 -1.05 -1.44 -18.79
N GLY A 63 -0.57 -2.19 -17.80
CA GLY A 63 0.75 -2.85 -17.87
C GLY A 63 1.95 -1.96 -17.53
N SER A 64 1.77 -0.66 -17.23
CA SER A 64 2.88 0.23 -16.84
C SER A 64 3.49 -0.05 -15.45
N GLY A 65 2.93 -1.03 -14.71
CA GLY A 65 3.43 -1.46 -13.41
C GLY A 65 2.92 -0.66 -12.20
N LYS A 66 1.78 0.03 -12.32
CA LYS A 66 1.12 0.76 -11.21
C LYS A 66 0.85 -0.13 -9.99
N SER A 67 0.29 -1.31 -10.21
CA SER A 67 0.02 -2.29 -9.14
C SER A 67 1.31 -2.75 -8.44
N HIS A 68 2.41 -2.85 -9.19
CA HIS A 68 3.72 -3.16 -8.62
C HIS A 68 4.27 -1.99 -7.78
N LEU A 69 4.11 -0.75 -8.25
CA LEU A 69 4.47 0.46 -7.49
C LEU A 69 3.67 0.58 -6.19
N LEU A 70 2.37 0.33 -6.23
CA LEU A 70 1.52 0.28 -5.03
C LEU A 70 2.00 -0.76 -4.02
N CYS A 71 2.33 -1.98 -4.49
CA CYS A 71 2.87 -3.03 -3.62
C CYS A 71 4.22 -2.64 -3.03
N ALA A 72 5.11 -2.06 -3.83
CA ALA A 72 6.42 -1.59 -3.39
C ALA A 72 6.29 -0.49 -2.32
N LEU A 73 5.38 0.47 -2.51
CA LEU A 73 5.11 1.54 -1.56
C LEU A 73 4.53 1.00 -0.24
N ALA A 74 3.56 0.09 -0.31
CA ALA A 74 2.99 -0.55 0.86
C ALA A 74 4.03 -1.38 1.65
N LYS A 75 4.93 -2.05 0.93
CA LYS A 75 6.06 -2.76 1.55
C LYS A 75 7.04 -1.80 2.22
N SER A 76 7.38 -0.68 1.57
CA SER A 76 8.25 0.35 2.16
C SER A 76 7.64 0.91 3.45
N ALA A 77 6.34 1.23 3.45
CA ALA A 77 5.62 1.64 4.66
C ALA A 77 5.72 0.59 5.78
N CYS A 78 5.58 -0.70 5.47
CA CYS A 78 5.77 -1.79 6.43
C CYS A 78 7.19 -1.86 7.00
N ARG A 79 8.23 -1.58 6.19
CA ARG A 79 9.63 -1.50 6.63
C ARG A 79 9.86 -0.31 7.55
N ALA A 80 9.18 0.79 7.29
CA ALA A 80 9.09 1.95 8.20
C ALA A 80 8.18 1.70 9.42
N ARG A 81 7.73 0.45 9.65
CA ARG A 81 6.90 0.00 10.78
C ARG A 81 5.47 0.55 10.80
N TYR A 82 4.99 1.10 9.69
CA TYR A 82 3.59 1.46 9.51
C TYR A 82 2.74 0.24 9.15
N ARG A 83 1.47 0.28 9.54
CA ARG A 83 0.49 -0.74 9.12
C ARG A 83 -0.03 -0.37 7.73
N ALA A 84 0.33 -1.14 6.72
CA ALA A 84 -0.23 -0.99 5.37
C ALA A 84 -1.16 -2.16 5.03
N ILE A 85 -2.08 -1.95 4.10
CA ILE A 85 -2.86 -3.02 3.47
C ILE A 85 -3.08 -2.73 1.99
N TYR A 86 -2.96 -3.78 1.18
CA TYR A 86 -3.34 -3.80 -0.22
C TYR A 86 -4.73 -4.40 -0.37
N ILE A 87 -5.55 -3.80 -1.22
CA ILE A 87 -6.87 -4.31 -1.58
C ILE A 87 -7.19 -3.92 -3.03
N ARG A 88 -7.89 -4.80 -3.76
CA ARG A 88 -8.47 -4.41 -5.05
C ARG A 88 -9.81 -3.73 -4.87
N LEU A 89 -10.11 -2.78 -5.73
CA LEU A 89 -11.32 -1.98 -5.71
C LEU A 89 -12.59 -2.85 -5.85
N PRO A 90 -12.65 -3.89 -6.70
CA PRO A 90 -13.80 -4.79 -6.74
C PRO A 90 -14.03 -5.50 -5.40
N ASP A 91 -12.97 -6.00 -4.77
CA ASP A 91 -13.04 -6.73 -3.50
C ASP A 91 -13.44 -5.80 -2.34
N LEU A 92 -13.05 -4.51 -2.42
CA LEU A 92 -13.48 -3.48 -1.47
C LEU A 92 -14.96 -3.12 -1.69
N ALA A 93 -15.41 -2.97 -2.93
CA ALA A 93 -16.79 -2.66 -3.28
C ALA A 93 -17.75 -3.79 -2.83
N GLU A 94 -17.33 -5.04 -2.98
CA GLU A 94 -18.08 -6.20 -2.46
C GLU A 94 -18.17 -6.14 -0.92
N GLN A 95 -17.06 -5.86 -0.22
CA GLN A 95 -17.07 -5.71 1.24
C GLN A 95 -18.00 -4.58 1.70
N VAL A 96 -18.06 -3.46 0.97
CA VAL A 96 -18.98 -2.36 1.25
C VAL A 96 -20.43 -2.80 1.04
N THR A 97 -20.73 -3.49 -0.06
CA THR A 97 -22.07 -4.02 -0.36
C THR A 97 -22.56 -4.97 0.74
N VAL A 98 -21.71 -5.93 1.13
CA VAL A 98 -22.02 -6.88 2.22
C VAL A 98 -22.19 -6.16 3.56
N ALA A 99 -21.40 -5.11 3.82
CA ALA A 99 -21.49 -4.32 5.04
C ALA A 99 -22.76 -3.46 5.09
N ALA A 100 -23.23 -2.96 3.96
CA ALA A 100 -24.46 -2.17 3.86
C ALA A 100 -25.72 -3.00 4.20
N GLY A 101 -25.72 -4.29 3.89
CA GLY A 101 -26.81 -5.21 4.23
C GLY A 101 -26.91 -5.61 5.71
N LYS A 102 -26.03 -5.11 6.58
CA LYS A 102 -25.97 -5.47 8.01
C LYS A 102 -26.12 -4.22 8.88
N PRO A 103 -26.95 -4.23 9.94
CA PRO A 103 -27.01 -3.12 10.90
C PRO A 103 -25.62 -2.78 11.46
N GLY A 104 -25.18 -1.53 11.27
CA GLY A 104 -23.86 -1.06 11.71
C GLY A 104 -22.66 -1.64 10.94
N GLY A 105 -22.87 -2.35 9.84
CA GLY A 105 -21.80 -2.99 9.07
C GLY A 105 -20.83 -2.00 8.42
N VAL A 106 -21.35 -0.94 7.77
CA VAL A 106 -20.51 0.10 7.13
C VAL A 106 -19.60 0.81 8.15
N PRO A 107 -20.10 1.33 9.30
CA PRO A 107 -19.23 1.88 10.34
C PRO A 107 -18.17 0.92 10.84
N LYS A 108 -18.49 -0.39 10.97
CA LYS A 108 -17.52 -1.41 11.37
C LYS A 108 -16.42 -1.60 10.32
N LEU A 109 -16.78 -1.57 9.03
CA LEU A 109 -15.84 -1.66 7.92
C LEU A 109 -14.90 -0.44 7.87
N VAL A 110 -15.45 0.77 8.02
CA VAL A 110 -14.66 2.01 8.09
C VAL A 110 -13.67 1.96 9.25
N ARG A 111 -14.12 1.56 10.44
CA ARG A 111 -13.23 1.40 11.61
C ARG A 111 -12.11 0.40 11.36
N LYS A 112 -12.37 -0.72 10.68
CA LYS A 112 -11.34 -1.70 10.29
C LYS A 112 -10.26 -1.04 9.44
N TYR A 113 -10.64 -0.34 8.36
CA TYR A 113 -9.68 0.29 7.46
C TYR A 113 -8.97 1.51 8.05
N ALA A 114 -9.62 2.24 8.95
CA ALA A 114 -9.01 3.36 9.67
C ALA A 114 -7.84 2.94 10.59
N THR A 115 -7.68 1.63 10.88
CA THR A 115 -6.54 1.14 11.67
C THR A 115 -5.23 1.02 10.90
N TYR A 116 -5.24 1.22 9.57
CA TYR A 116 -4.05 1.20 8.72
C TYR A 116 -3.56 2.62 8.47
N ASN A 117 -2.24 2.78 8.44
CA ASN A 117 -1.58 4.04 8.08
C ASN A 117 -1.59 4.27 6.56
N LEU A 118 -1.59 3.18 5.78
CA LEU A 118 -1.63 3.22 4.32
C LEU A 118 -2.62 2.18 3.80
N LEU A 119 -3.55 2.63 2.97
CA LEU A 119 -4.49 1.79 2.23
C LEU A 119 -4.13 1.88 0.74
N ALA A 120 -3.48 0.85 0.20
CA ALA A 120 -3.19 0.75 -1.22
C ALA A 120 -4.39 0.12 -1.93
N ILE A 121 -5.01 0.88 -2.84
CA ILE A 121 -6.18 0.47 -3.61
C ILE A 121 -5.74 0.28 -5.06
N ASP A 122 -6.00 -0.90 -5.62
CA ASP A 122 -5.67 -1.28 -6.99
C ASP A 122 -6.95 -1.63 -7.77
N GLU A 123 -6.96 -1.53 -9.10
CA GLU A 123 -8.13 -1.85 -9.94
C GLU A 123 -8.36 -3.36 -10.10
#